data_AF-A0AAN7U463-F1
#
_entry.id   AF-A0AAN7U463-F1
#
_cell.length_a   1.000
_cell.length_b   1.000
_cell.length_c   1.000
_cell.angle_alpha   90.00
_cell.angle_beta   90.00
_cell.angle_gamma   90.00
#
_symmetry.space_group_name_H-M   'P 1'
#
loop_
_entity.id
_entity.type
_entity.pdbx_description
1 polymer ?
#
loop_
_entity_poly.entity_id
_entity_poly.type
_entity_poly.pdbx_seq_one_letter_code
_entity_poly.pdbx_strand_id
1 'polypeptide(L)'
;MMETMDTSVDLPGRWIDIEKIIKRSGPFASPSFEPDTKASPNIMNGLQNDFKVLVIGAGGLGCEILKNLALSGFRNIDVIDMDTIDVSNLNRQFLFRRKDVGKSKAEVAAAFINSRIAGCNVTPHKCKIQDKDEDYYRQFKIIIAGLDSIEARRWINGLLVNLVVVNDDGDIEPDTIIPLVDGGTEGFKGQARVILPKISSCFECSLEAFPPQVSYAICTIANTPRVPEHCIQWALLFGLQDASLEKPFDPKQFDNDNPDHMNWLFECAKKRAEKFNINGVTYKLTQGVAKNIIPAIASTNAIIAAACCNEVFKFCTDSSGYLNNYMMYNGLNGVYTFTFEYEIKEGCAVCGTNLVTFEVDKSNTLSTFLEKITTDSRFQFKKPSLRSNGRNLYMQGLLHQSTVPNLEKTLSELNVQEDDEITITDPALPGNLAVRMRIKYTS
;
A
#
# COMPACT_ATOMS: atom_id res chain seq x y z
N MET A 1 21.53 -36.85 -14.98
CA MET A 1 22.41 -35.73 -14.61
C MET A 1 22.04 -34.59 -15.53
N MET A 2 21.25 -33.63 -15.05
CA MET A 2 21.03 -32.36 -15.77
C MET A 2 22.31 -31.56 -15.60
N GLU A 3 23.02 -31.30 -16.69
CA GLU A 3 24.11 -30.33 -16.68
C GLU A 3 23.54 -29.00 -16.16
N THR A 4 24.09 -28.54 -15.04
CA THR A 4 23.90 -27.20 -14.54
C THR A 4 24.48 -26.25 -15.58
N MET A 5 23.62 -25.69 -16.44
CA MET A 5 24.01 -24.57 -17.29
C MET A 5 24.61 -23.49 -16.40
N ASP A 6 25.83 -23.08 -16.71
CA ASP A 6 26.50 -21.96 -16.07
C ASP A 6 25.63 -20.70 -16.27
N THR A 7 24.93 -20.29 -15.21
CA THR A 7 24.00 -19.15 -15.22
C THR A 7 24.71 -17.80 -15.21
N SER A 8 26.05 -17.78 -15.34
CA SER A 8 26.87 -16.58 -15.22
C SER A 8 27.12 -15.83 -16.53
N VAL A 9 26.88 -16.43 -17.70
CA VAL A 9 27.29 -15.82 -18.97
C VAL A 9 26.12 -15.08 -19.63
N ASP A 10 26.19 -13.75 -19.62
CA ASP A 10 25.37 -12.91 -20.48
C ASP A 10 25.67 -13.23 -21.95
N LEU A 11 24.66 -13.76 -22.65
CA LEU A 11 24.77 -14.05 -24.07
C LEU A 11 24.97 -12.75 -24.87
N PRO A 12 25.81 -12.77 -25.93
CA PRO A 12 25.96 -11.62 -26.81
C PRO A 12 24.61 -11.12 -27.34
N GLY A 13 24.36 -9.81 -27.22
CA GLY A 13 23.13 -9.18 -27.68
C GLY A 13 21.92 -9.32 -26.74
N ARG A 14 22.04 -10.01 -25.60
CA ARG A 14 20.95 -10.15 -24.61
C ARG A 14 20.32 -8.82 -24.22
N TRP A 15 21.15 -7.79 -24.01
CA TRP A 15 20.73 -6.48 -23.53
C TRP A 15 20.59 -5.43 -24.64
N ILE A 16 20.53 -5.84 -25.91
CA ILE A 16 20.57 -4.91 -27.05
C ILE A 16 19.48 -3.82 -26.99
N ASP A 17 18.31 -4.13 -26.45
CA ASP A 17 17.21 -3.17 -26.34
C ASP A 17 17.45 -2.14 -25.23
N ILE A 18 18.04 -2.56 -24.11
CA ILE A 18 18.47 -1.65 -23.04
C ILE A 18 19.65 -0.79 -23.51
N GLU A 19 20.61 -1.39 -24.22
CA GLU A 19 21.77 -0.69 -24.77
C GLU A 19 21.40 0.42 -25.75
N LYS A 20 20.32 0.26 -26.53
CA LYS A 20 19.82 1.32 -27.42
C LYS A 20 19.40 2.57 -26.65
N ILE A 21 18.92 2.40 -25.42
CA ILE A 21 18.46 3.50 -24.58
C ILE A 21 19.64 4.14 -23.85
N ILE A 22 20.48 3.32 -23.19
CA ILE A 22 21.53 3.86 -22.31
C ILE A 22 22.79 4.31 -23.06
N LYS A 23 23.07 3.80 -24.28
CA LYS A 23 24.29 4.17 -25.05
C LYS A 23 24.06 5.27 -26.08
N ARG A 24 22.84 5.80 -26.21
CA ARG A 24 22.49 6.81 -27.22
C ARG A 24 21.88 8.01 -26.54
N SER A 25 22.36 9.21 -26.88
CA SER A 25 21.67 10.43 -26.50
C SER A 25 20.37 10.60 -27.26
N GLY A 26 19.46 11.38 -26.71
CA GLY A 26 18.19 11.71 -27.34
C GLY A 26 17.66 13.07 -26.87
N PRO A 27 16.79 13.72 -27.65
CA PRO A 27 16.26 15.05 -27.33
C PRO A 27 15.32 15.06 -26.10
N PHE A 28 14.87 13.89 -25.64
CA PHE A 28 13.96 13.72 -24.51
C PHE A 28 14.65 13.08 -23.28
N ALA A 29 15.97 12.96 -23.30
CA ALA A 29 16.73 12.51 -22.15
C ALA A 29 16.74 13.57 -21.05
N SER A 30 16.92 13.16 -19.79
CA SER A 30 17.11 14.11 -18.69
C SER A 30 18.35 14.99 -18.94
N PRO A 31 18.39 16.25 -18.48
CA PRO A 31 19.60 17.07 -18.53
C PRO A 31 20.82 16.44 -17.85
N SER A 32 20.60 15.54 -16.89
CA SER A 32 21.64 14.76 -16.18
C SER A 32 22.08 13.49 -16.92
N PHE A 33 21.47 13.15 -18.05
CA PHE A 33 21.73 11.89 -18.75
C PHE A 33 23.07 11.91 -19.49
N GLU A 34 23.95 10.98 -19.11
CA GLU A 34 25.21 10.72 -19.83
C GLU A 34 25.18 9.31 -20.43
N PRO A 35 25.24 9.17 -21.78
CA PRO A 35 25.20 7.86 -22.40
C PRO A 35 26.41 6.98 -22.06
N ASP A 36 26.14 5.70 -21.81
CA ASP A 36 27.16 4.68 -21.57
C ASP A 36 28.13 4.56 -22.77
N THR A 37 29.42 4.46 -22.46
CA THR A 37 30.47 4.17 -23.44
C THR A 37 31.13 2.82 -23.17
N LYS A 38 31.91 2.31 -24.12
CA LYS A 38 32.70 1.09 -23.90
C LYS A 38 33.71 1.22 -22.75
N ALA A 39 34.17 2.44 -22.46
CA ALA A 39 35.16 2.71 -21.43
C ALA A 39 34.54 3.04 -20.06
N SER A 40 33.27 3.45 -20.03
CA SER A 40 32.55 3.87 -18.81
C SER A 40 31.08 3.45 -18.88
N PRO A 41 30.74 2.17 -18.63
CA PRO A 41 29.37 1.67 -18.68
C PRO A 41 28.67 1.89 -17.32
N ASN A 42 28.56 3.14 -16.89
CA ASN A 42 28.10 3.51 -15.55
C ASN A 42 26.64 3.07 -15.32
N ILE A 43 25.78 3.23 -16.32
CA ILE A 43 24.36 2.92 -16.20
C ILE A 43 24.13 1.42 -16.19
N MET A 44 24.71 0.67 -17.14
CA MET A 44 24.59 -0.79 -17.16
C MET A 44 25.22 -1.43 -15.92
N ASN A 45 26.38 -0.94 -15.48
CA ASN A 45 27.00 -1.41 -14.23
C ASN A 45 26.10 -1.10 -13.04
N GLY A 46 25.53 0.10 -13.00
CA GLY A 46 24.54 0.48 -11.99
C GLY A 46 23.38 -0.50 -11.92
N LEU A 47 22.70 -0.75 -13.04
CA LEU A 47 21.57 -1.70 -13.11
C LEU A 47 21.94 -3.11 -12.63
N GLN A 48 23.15 -3.58 -12.97
CA GLN A 48 23.56 -4.95 -12.74
C GLN A 48 24.25 -5.19 -11.38
N ASN A 49 24.90 -4.18 -10.80
CA ASN A 49 25.80 -4.35 -9.67
C ASN A 49 25.55 -3.36 -8.52
N ASP A 50 25.17 -2.11 -8.80
CA ASP A 50 25.14 -1.07 -7.76
C ASP A 50 23.72 -0.75 -7.27
N PHE A 51 22.75 -0.72 -8.18
CA PHE A 51 21.38 -0.32 -7.86
C PHE A 51 20.61 -1.47 -7.21
N LYS A 52 20.32 -1.30 -5.92
CA LYS A 52 19.45 -2.21 -5.18
C LYS A 52 18.00 -1.72 -5.24
N VAL A 53 17.09 -2.56 -5.73
CA VAL A 53 15.65 -2.24 -5.87
C VAL A 53 14.83 -3.10 -4.92
N LEU A 54 13.88 -2.50 -4.20
CA LEU A 54 12.92 -3.24 -3.38
C LEU A 54 11.57 -3.35 -4.10
N VAL A 55 11.06 -4.57 -4.25
CA VAL A 55 9.69 -4.85 -4.66
C VAL A 55 8.86 -5.21 -3.42
N ILE A 56 7.79 -4.46 -3.18
CA ILE A 56 6.86 -4.73 -2.09
C ILE A 56 5.59 -5.36 -2.66
N GLY A 57 5.33 -6.61 -2.27
CA GLY A 57 4.26 -7.45 -2.79
C GLY A 57 4.73 -8.33 -3.96
N ALA A 58 4.39 -9.61 -3.89
CA ALA A 58 4.60 -10.64 -4.90
C ALA A 58 3.28 -11.17 -5.48
N GLY A 59 2.16 -10.49 -5.19
CA GLY A 59 0.86 -10.69 -5.84
C GLY A 59 0.85 -10.26 -7.31
N GLY A 60 -0.30 -10.31 -7.99
CA GLY A 60 -0.41 -10.15 -9.46
C GLY A 60 0.47 -9.05 -10.08
N LEU A 61 0.46 -7.86 -9.48
CA LEU A 61 1.30 -6.74 -9.88
C LEU A 61 2.80 -6.98 -9.60
N GLY A 62 3.15 -7.47 -8.40
CA GLY A 62 4.50 -7.85 -8.01
C GLY A 62 5.15 -8.90 -8.91
N CYS A 63 4.40 -9.92 -9.34
CA CYS A 63 4.87 -10.92 -10.31
C CYS A 63 5.31 -10.26 -11.63
N GLU A 64 4.51 -9.34 -12.15
CA GLU A 64 4.82 -8.60 -13.37
C GLU A 64 6.00 -7.64 -13.16
N ILE A 65 6.06 -6.95 -12.01
CA ILE A 65 7.16 -6.05 -11.65
C ILE A 65 8.49 -6.80 -11.63
N LEU A 66 8.58 -7.93 -10.94
CA LEU A 66 9.80 -8.74 -10.86
C LEU A 66 10.30 -9.16 -12.25
N LYS A 67 9.38 -9.65 -13.09
CA LYS A 67 9.68 -10.02 -14.47
C LYS A 67 10.18 -8.81 -15.28
N ASN A 68 9.49 -7.67 -15.19
CA ASN A 68 9.84 -6.46 -15.93
C ASN A 68 11.22 -5.93 -15.51
N LEU A 69 11.48 -5.76 -14.20
CA LEU A 69 12.76 -5.25 -13.70
C LEU A 69 13.92 -6.16 -14.11
N ALA A 70 13.78 -7.48 -13.91
CA ALA A 70 14.82 -8.44 -14.26
C ALA A 70 15.13 -8.47 -15.77
N LEU A 71 14.12 -8.22 -16.63
CA LEU A 71 14.31 -8.08 -18.08
C LEU A 71 14.77 -6.68 -18.51
N SER A 72 14.74 -5.69 -17.61
CA SER A 72 15.26 -4.33 -17.83
C SER A 72 16.71 -4.14 -17.36
N GLY A 73 17.40 -5.23 -16.98
CA GLY A 73 18.81 -5.21 -16.60
C GLY A 73 19.07 -5.19 -15.09
N PHE A 74 18.02 -5.03 -14.26
CA PHE A 74 18.16 -5.05 -12.81
C PHE A 74 18.49 -6.45 -12.31
N ARG A 75 19.55 -6.56 -11.50
CA ARG A 75 19.95 -7.85 -10.90
C ARG A 75 19.76 -7.89 -9.39
N ASN A 76 20.00 -6.78 -8.70
CA ASN A 76 19.95 -6.73 -7.25
C ASN A 76 18.55 -6.30 -6.79
N ILE A 77 17.67 -7.29 -6.59
CA ILE A 77 16.27 -7.06 -6.27
C ILE A 77 15.94 -7.75 -4.94
N ASP A 78 15.33 -7.05 -4.00
CA ASP A 78 14.71 -7.69 -2.84
C ASP A 78 13.20 -7.73 -3.06
N VAL A 79 12.53 -8.78 -2.58
CA VAL A 79 11.06 -8.87 -2.61
C VAL A 79 10.51 -9.18 -1.22
N ILE A 80 9.58 -8.35 -0.74
CA ILE A 80 8.84 -8.59 0.51
C ILE A 80 7.41 -9.01 0.19
N ASP A 81 6.97 -10.14 0.72
CA ASP A 81 5.57 -10.55 0.71
C ASP A 81 5.30 -11.50 1.89
N MET A 82 4.26 -11.20 2.68
CA MET A 82 3.91 -12.00 3.86
C MET A 82 3.02 -13.19 3.55
N ASP A 83 2.41 -13.22 2.37
CA ASP A 83 1.35 -14.16 2.04
C ASP A 83 1.89 -15.51 1.57
N THR A 84 0.97 -16.46 1.61
CA THR A 84 1.12 -17.80 1.05
C THR A 84 0.33 -17.90 -0.25
N ILE A 85 0.79 -18.75 -1.17
CA ILE A 85 0.15 -18.97 -2.47
C ILE A 85 -1.17 -19.71 -2.29
N ASP A 86 -2.24 -19.14 -2.84
CA ASP A 86 -3.57 -19.75 -2.91
C ASP A 86 -3.94 -20.17 -4.35
N VAL A 87 -4.86 -21.13 -4.51
CA VAL A 87 -5.32 -21.60 -5.83
C VAL A 87 -5.93 -20.45 -6.66
N SER A 88 -6.64 -19.52 -6.02
CA SER A 88 -7.24 -18.34 -6.68
C SER A 88 -6.21 -17.38 -7.25
N ASN A 89 -4.94 -17.49 -6.87
CA ASN A 89 -3.86 -16.64 -7.35
C ASN A 89 -3.40 -17.03 -8.77
N LEU A 90 -3.55 -18.30 -9.13
CA LEU A 90 -2.96 -18.90 -10.34
C LEU A 90 -3.53 -18.36 -11.65
N ASN A 91 -4.67 -17.67 -11.62
CA ASN A 91 -5.27 -17.05 -12.82
C ASN A 91 -4.51 -15.82 -13.32
N ARG A 92 -3.66 -15.21 -12.47
CA ARG A 92 -2.96 -13.95 -12.77
C ARG A 92 -1.53 -13.87 -12.25
N GLN A 93 -1.16 -14.69 -11.27
CA GLN A 93 0.17 -14.70 -10.65
C GLN A 93 1.04 -15.78 -11.32
N PHE A 94 1.51 -15.48 -12.53
CA PHE A 94 2.15 -16.45 -13.43
C PHE A 94 3.52 -16.97 -12.97
N LEU A 95 4.08 -16.47 -11.86
CA LEU A 95 5.28 -17.04 -11.24
C LEU A 95 4.96 -18.32 -10.45
N PHE A 96 3.68 -18.54 -10.09
CA PHE A 96 3.26 -19.65 -9.25
C PHE A 96 2.64 -20.80 -10.05
N ARG A 97 2.76 -22.04 -9.54
CA ARG A 97 2.14 -23.24 -10.11
C ARG A 97 1.29 -23.95 -9.05
N ARG A 98 0.44 -24.88 -9.48
CA ARG A 98 -0.38 -25.70 -8.56
C ARG A 98 0.45 -26.40 -7.47
N LYS A 99 1.68 -26.83 -7.79
CA LYS A 99 2.61 -27.47 -6.84
C LYS A 99 3.18 -26.52 -5.77
N ASP A 100 2.93 -25.21 -5.90
CA ASP A 100 3.45 -24.17 -5.02
C ASP A 100 2.39 -23.63 -4.08
N VAL A 101 1.12 -24.05 -4.23
CA VAL A 101 0.04 -23.73 -3.29
C VAL A 101 0.45 -24.12 -1.86
N GLY A 102 0.27 -23.20 -0.91
CA GLY A 102 0.71 -23.37 0.48
C GLY A 102 2.15 -22.92 0.77
N LYS A 103 2.94 -22.52 -0.24
CA LYS A 103 4.30 -21.95 -0.04
C LYS A 103 4.28 -20.43 -0.01
N SER A 104 5.35 -19.80 0.50
CA SER A 104 5.51 -18.34 0.49
C SER A 104 5.53 -17.79 -0.94
N LYS A 105 4.78 -16.70 -1.17
CA LYS A 105 4.82 -15.99 -2.45
C LYS A 105 6.21 -15.42 -2.73
N ALA A 106 6.83 -14.76 -1.76
CA ALA A 106 8.15 -14.14 -1.90
C ALA A 106 9.21 -15.18 -2.33
N GLU A 107 9.31 -16.29 -1.61
CA GLU A 107 10.31 -17.33 -1.86
C GLU A 107 10.15 -17.97 -3.25
N VAL A 108 8.91 -18.34 -3.62
CA VAL A 108 8.65 -18.97 -4.91
C VAL A 108 8.83 -17.98 -6.07
N ALA A 109 8.43 -16.71 -5.88
CA ALA A 109 8.63 -15.67 -6.89
C ALA A 109 10.12 -15.44 -7.16
N ALA A 110 10.93 -15.28 -6.11
CA ALA A 110 12.38 -15.11 -6.22
C ALA A 110 13.03 -16.33 -6.88
N ALA A 111 12.70 -17.54 -6.43
CA ALA A 111 13.24 -18.77 -7.00
C ALA A 111 12.90 -18.92 -8.50
N PHE A 112 11.67 -18.57 -8.90
CA PHE A 112 11.27 -18.61 -10.30
C PHE A 112 12.08 -17.62 -11.15
N ILE A 113 12.22 -16.37 -10.70
CA ILE A 113 12.93 -15.33 -11.44
C ILE A 113 14.42 -15.67 -11.55
N ASN A 114 15.08 -16.05 -10.45
CA ASN A 114 16.49 -16.43 -10.44
C ASN A 114 16.77 -17.64 -11.34
N SER A 115 15.82 -18.58 -11.43
CA SER A 115 15.93 -19.72 -12.35
C SER A 115 15.65 -19.34 -13.80
N ARG A 116 14.76 -18.39 -14.06
CA ARG A 116 14.31 -18.03 -15.42
C ARG A 116 15.24 -17.02 -16.09
N ILE A 117 15.82 -16.09 -15.33
CA ILE A 117 16.56 -14.94 -15.84
C ILE A 117 17.99 -15.02 -15.29
N ALA A 118 18.91 -15.50 -16.13
CA ALA A 118 20.31 -15.70 -15.77
C ALA A 118 20.95 -14.40 -15.23
N GLY A 119 21.77 -14.51 -14.18
CA GLY A 119 22.42 -13.37 -13.52
C GLY A 119 21.50 -12.50 -12.65
N CYS A 120 20.18 -12.71 -12.63
CA CYS A 120 19.31 -12.01 -11.69
C CYS A 120 19.49 -12.58 -10.27
N ASN A 121 19.48 -11.71 -9.27
CA ASN A 121 19.62 -12.05 -7.86
C ASN A 121 18.47 -11.43 -7.06
N VAL A 122 17.33 -12.11 -7.09
CA VAL A 122 16.16 -11.78 -6.27
C VAL A 122 16.29 -12.39 -4.89
N THR A 123 16.32 -11.56 -3.85
CA THR A 123 16.37 -11.98 -2.43
C THR A 123 14.96 -11.95 -1.83
N PRO A 124 14.37 -13.09 -1.43
CA PRO A 124 13.04 -13.13 -0.86
C PRO A 124 13.01 -12.82 0.64
N HIS A 125 11.96 -12.13 1.07
CA HIS A 125 11.66 -11.85 2.47
C HIS A 125 10.20 -12.19 2.77
N LYS A 126 9.98 -13.32 3.45
CA LYS A 126 8.65 -13.73 3.92
C LYS A 126 8.33 -13.02 5.24
N CYS A 127 7.97 -11.74 5.17
CA CYS A 127 7.62 -10.94 6.33
C CYS A 127 6.66 -9.82 5.96
N LYS A 128 6.13 -9.14 6.97
CA LYS A 128 5.44 -7.88 6.78
C LYS A 128 6.46 -6.78 6.50
N ILE A 129 6.04 -5.71 5.83
CA ILE A 129 6.90 -4.53 5.65
C ILE A 129 7.27 -3.91 7.00
N GLN A 130 6.37 -3.99 7.98
CA GLN A 130 6.58 -3.49 9.33
C GLN A 130 7.66 -4.24 10.13
N ASP A 131 8.09 -5.42 9.67
CA ASP A 131 9.07 -6.25 10.39
C ASP A 131 10.53 -5.84 10.07
N LYS A 132 10.74 -4.92 9.11
CA LYS A 132 12.06 -4.40 8.72
C LYS A 132 12.29 -3.03 9.36
N ASP A 133 13.54 -2.77 9.74
CA ASP A 133 13.97 -1.48 10.30
C ASP A 133 14.29 -0.45 9.21
N GLU A 134 14.49 0.80 9.63
CA GLU A 134 14.82 1.91 8.72
C GLU A 134 16.10 1.67 7.93
N ASP A 135 17.12 1.07 8.57
CA ASP A 135 18.42 0.79 7.95
C ASP A 135 18.27 -0.18 6.78
N TYR A 136 17.38 -1.18 6.92
CA TYR A 136 17.02 -2.04 5.80
C TYR A 136 16.42 -1.26 4.64
N TYR A 137 15.61 -0.22 4.86
CA TYR A 137 15.04 0.55 3.76
C TYR A 137 16.03 1.53 3.13
N ARG A 138 16.95 2.10 3.92
CA ARG A 138 17.96 3.08 3.46
C ARG A 138 18.92 2.55 2.39
N GLN A 139 19.09 1.24 2.29
CA GLN A 139 20.00 0.62 1.31
C GLN A 139 19.47 0.64 -0.13
N PHE A 140 18.18 0.91 -0.34
CA PHE A 140 17.55 0.81 -1.67
C PHE A 140 17.66 2.11 -2.43
N LYS A 141 18.04 2.01 -3.71
CA LYS A 141 18.06 3.16 -4.63
C LYS A 141 16.63 3.64 -4.95
N ILE A 142 15.69 2.70 -5.00
CA ILE A 142 14.28 2.93 -5.34
C ILE A 142 13.42 1.78 -4.83
N ILE A 143 12.18 2.11 -4.45
CA ILE A 143 11.19 1.15 -3.98
C ILE A 143 10.00 1.16 -4.94
N ILE A 144 9.52 -0.02 -5.30
CA ILE A 144 8.32 -0.21 -6.12
C ILE A 144 7.32 -1.09 -5.38
N ALA A 145 6.08 -0.61 -5.25
CA ALA A 145 5.03 -1.25 -4.48
C ALA A 145 3.87 -1.73 -5.37
N GLY A 146 3.49 -2.99 -5.18
CA GLY A 146 2.29 -3.61 -5.74
C GLY A 146 1.38 -4.14 -4.65
N LEU A 147 1.12 -3.30 -3.64
CA LEU A 147 0.34 -3.62 -2.44
C LEU A 147 -1.16 -3.76 -2.75
N ASP A 148 -1.93 -4.37 -1.85
CA ASP A 148 -3.38 -4.56 -1.99
C ASP A 148 -4.19 -3.84 -0.90
N SER A 149 -3.53 -3.27 0.10
CA SER A 149 -4.15 -2.48 1.16
C SER A 149 -3.72 -1.01 1.12
N ILE A 150 -4.61 -0.14 1.58
CA ILE A 150 -4.32 1.29 1.75
C ILE A 150 -3.36 1.45 2.93
N GLU A 151 -3.56 0.69 4.00
CA GLU A 151 -2.77 0.73 5.23
C GLU A 151 -1.29 0.44 4.97
N ALA A 152 -0.97 -0.58 4.17
CA ALA A 152 0.42 -0.87 3.82
C ALA A 152 1.05 0.25 2.98
N ARG A 153 0.29 0.87 2.07
CA ARG A 153 0.76 2.00 1.24
C ARG A 153 1.04 3.24 2.08
N ARG A 154 0.13 3.56 3.00
CA ARG A 154 0.32 4.63 4.00
C ARG A 154 1.56 4.36 4.84
N TRP A 155 1.74 3.11 5.29
CA TRP A 155 2.88 2.73 6.11
C TRP A 155 4.23 2.92 5.39
N ILE A 156 4.37 2.44 4.15
CA ILE A 156 5.62 2.64 3.40
C ILE A 156 5.81 4.12 3.04
N ASN A 157 4.73 4.83 2.69
CA ASN A 157 4.81 6.25 2.33
C ASN A 157 5.42 7.09 3.45
N GLY A 158 4.86 7.05 4.67
CA GLY A 158 5.41 7.90 5.72
C GLY A 158 6.73 7.40 6.29
N LEU A 159 7.05 6.11 6.19
CA LEU A 159 8.41 5.66 6.46
C LEU A 159 9.39 6.43 5.55
N LEU A 160 9.19 6.40 4.22
CA LEU A 160 10.11 7.04 3.29
C LEU A 160 10.15 8.56 3.43
N VAL A 161 9.03 9.20 3.78
CA VAL A 161 9.00 10.63 4.12
C VAL A 161 9.81 10.93 5.39
N ASN A 162 9.81 10.04 6.38
CA ASN A 162 10.59 10.19 7.61
C ASN A 162 12.09 9.98 7.40
N LEU A 163 12.48 9.15 6.42
CA LEU A 163 13.90 8.94 6.12
C LEU A 163 14.57 10.19 5.54
N VAL A 164 13.79 11.12 4.96
CA VAL A 164 14.29 12.35 4.36
C VAL A 164 14.80 13.32 5.42
N VAL A 165 16.09 13.61 5.34
CA VAL A 165 16.75 14.60 6.17
C VAL A 165 16.56 15.99 5.57
N VAL A 166 16.20 16.94 6.42
CA VAL A 166 16.05 18.36 6.09
C VAL A 166 17.00 19.12 7.01
N ASN A 167 17.88 19.92 6.42
CA ASN A 167 18.87 20.69 7.13
C ASN A 167 18.24 21.91 7.81
N ASP A 168 18.98 22.57 8.70
CA ASP A 168 18.50 23.73 9.46
C ASP A 168 18.03 24.89 8.56
N ASP A 169 18.58 24.98 7.34
CA ASP A 169 18.20 25.96 6.32
C ASP A 169 16.90 25.61 5.58
N GLY A 170 16.31 24.45 5.85
CA GLY A 170 15.09 23.95 5.20
C GLY A 170 15.35 23.16 3.91
N ASP A 171 16.61 23.01 3.51
CA ASP A 171 17.01 22.25 2.32
C ASP A 171 16.99 20.74 2.58
N ILE A 172 16.52 19.98 1.59
CA ILE A 172 16.48 18.51 1.64
C ILE A 172 17.84 17.94 1.24
N GLU A 173 18.36 16.98 2.01
CA GLU A 173 19.54 16.19 1.61
C GLU A 173 19.14 15.18 0.52
N PRO A 174 19.59 15.34 -0.74
CA PRO A 174 19.07 14.55 -1.86
C PRO A 174 19.33 13.04 -1.74
N ASP A 175 20.47 12.66 -1.15
CA ASP A 175 20.88 11.26 -0.99
C ASP A 175 20.01 10.48 0.01
N THR A 176 19.21 11.18 0.82
CA THR A 176 18.27 10.57 1.77
C THR A 176 16.90 10.28 1.16
N ILE A 177 16.65 10.79 -0.05
CA ILE A 177 15.40 10.58 -0.77
C ILE A 177 15.44 9.22 -1.45
N ILE A 178 14.47 8.38 -1.08
CA ILE A 178 14.23 7.09 -1.72
C ILE A 178 12.92 7.22 -2.51
N PRO A 179 12.98 7.27 -3.85
CA PRO A 179 11.78 7.34 -4.67
C PRO A 179 10.88 6.12 -4.44
N LEU A 180 9.57 6.36 -4.43
CA LEU A 180 8.56 5.32 -4.34
C LEU A 180 7.71 5.33 -5.61
N VAL A 181 7.67 4.18 -6.29
CA VAL A 181 6.74 3.93 -7.39
C VAL A 181 5.62 3.02 -6.89
N ASP A 182 4.40 3.52 -6.80
CA ASP A 182 3.23 2.73 -6.35
C ASP A 182 2.35 2.37 -7.54
N GLY A 183 1.92 1.11 -7.59
CA GLY A 183 0.94 0.62 -8.55
C GLY A 183 -0.30 0.08 -7.84
N GLY A 184 -1.47 0.35 -8.40
CA GLY A 184 -2.74 -0.19 -7.92
C GLY A 184 -3.62 -0.69 -9.07
N THR A 185 -4.41 -1.73 -8.81
CA THR A 185 -5.30 -2.32 -9.82
C THR A 185 -6.61 -2.77 -9.19
N GLU A 186 -7.70 -2.58 -9.93
CA GLU A 186 -9.04 -3.06 -9.60
C GLU A 186 -9.81 -3.34 -10.90
N GLY A 187 -10.04 -4.62 -11.20
CA GLY A 187 -10.71 -5.06 -12.42
C GLY A 187 -10.01 -4.55 -13.68
N PHE A 188 -10.70 -3.70 -14.44
CA PHE A 188 -10.20 -3.04 -15.64
C PHE A 188 -9.65 -1.63 -15.39
N LYS A 189 -9.51 -1.21 -14.13
CA LYS A 189 -8.94 0.07 -13.76
C LYS A 189 -7.62 -0.13 -13.04
N GLY A 190 -6.74 0.85 -13.14
CA GLY A 190 -5.52 0.86 -12.36
C GLY A 190 -4.83 2.21 -12.40
N GLN A 191 -3.75 2.31 -11.65
CA GLN A 191 -2.97 3.54 -11.56
C GLN A 191 -1.49 3.22 -11.31
N ALA A 192 -0.64 4.10 -11.82
CA ALA A 192 0.78 4.17 -11.48
C ALA A 192 1.07 5.55 -10.91
N ARG A 193 1.85 5.59 -9.82
CA ARG A 193 2.18 6.81 -9.11
C ARG A 193 3.68 6.86 -8.82
N VAL A 194 4.26 8.03 -8.98
CA VAL A 194 5.64 8.35 -8.61
C VAL A 194 5.62 9.35 -7.46
N ILE A 195 6.22 8.96 -6.34
CA ILE A 195 6.34 9.77 -5.14
C ILE A 195 7.82 10.03 -4.90
N LEU A 196 8.17 11.31 -4.84
CA LEU A 196 9.45 11.81 -4.35
C LEU A 196 9.19 12.40 -2.97
N PRO A 197 9.52 11.69 -1.88
CA PRO A 197 9.21 12.14 -0.54
C PRO A 197 9.64 13.59 -0.28
N LYS A 198 8.72 14.42 0.23
CA LYS A 198 8.85 15.87 0.46
C LYS A 198 9.04 16.77 -0.77
N ILE A 199 9.18 16.22 -1.99
CA ILE A 199 9.31 16.99 -3.25
C ILE A 199 8.03 16.96 -4.07
N SER A 200 7.35 15.82 -4.14
CA SER A 200 6.06 15.67 -4.83
C SER A 200 4.95 15.22 -3.87
N SER A 201 3.71 15.25 -4.35
CA SER A 201 2.55 14.78 -3.59
C SER A 201 2.75 13.33 -3.12
N CYS A 202 2.77 13.15 -1.80
CA CYS A 202 2.89 11.84 -1.17
C CYS A 202 1.57 11.06 -1.23
N PHE A 203 1.57 9.81 -0.77
CA PHE A 203 0.37 8.99 -0.78
C PHE A 203 -0.81 9.64 -0.03
N GLU A 204 -0.56 10.22 1.16
CA GLU A 204 -1.56 10.91 1.98
C GLU A 204 -2.14 12.18 1.32
N CYS A 205 -1.40 12.87 0.47
CA CYS A 205 -1.90 14.08 -0.21
C CYS A 205 -3.12 13.82 -1.09
N SER A 206 -3.31 12.58 -1.54
CA SER A 206 -4.41 12.17 -2.43
C SER A 206 -5.26 11.04 -1.84
N LEU A 207 -5.23 10.85 -0.51
CA LEU A 207 -5.99 9.80 0.17
C LEU A 207 -7.52 9.95 -0.04
N GLU A 208 -8.00 11.19 -0.20
CA GLU A 208 -9.42 11.49 -0.45
C GLU A 208 -9.89 11.09 -1.85
N ALA A 209 -8.97 10.85 -2.79
CA ALA A 209 -9.31 10.39 -4.13
C ALA A 209 -9.68 8.90 -4.15
N PHE A 210 -9.38 8.15 -3.08
CA PHE A 210 -9.83 6.78 -2.95
C PHE A 210 -11.34 6.74 -2.68
N PRO A 211 -12.08 5.84 -3.35
CA PRO A 211 -13.51 5.72 -3.10
C PRO A 211 -13.76 5.35 -1.63
N PRO A 212 -14.81 5.88 -1.01
CA PRO A 212 -15.15 5.54 0.36
C PRO A 212 -15.41 4.03 0.46
N GLN A 213 -14.89 3.39 1.50
CA GLN A 213 -15.21 1.99 1.76
C GLN A 213 -16.71 1.83 1.97
N VAL A 214 -17.31 0.87 1.26
CA VAL A 214 -18.73 0.55 1.41
C VAL A 214 -18.94 -0.02 2.82
N SER A 215 -19.54 0.78 3.68
CA SER A 215 -19.98 0.34 5.01
C SER A 215 -21.50 0.35 5.07
N TYR A 216 -22.07 -0.74 5.59
CA TYR A 216 -23.51 -0.86 5.78
C TYR A 216 -23.85 -0.49 7.22
N ALA A 217 -24.89 0.32 7.41
CA ALA A 217 -25.35 0.68 8.75
C ALA A 217 -25.79 -0.57 9.54
N ILE A 218 -25.34 -0.69 10.79
CA ILE A 218 -25.62 -1.85 11.65
C ILE A 218 -27.13 -2.11 11.78
N CYS A 219 -27.95 -1.06 11.90
CA CYS A 219 -29.41 -1.20 11.99
C CYS A 219 -30.04 -1.80 10.72
N THR A 220 -29.49 -1.48 9.54
CA THR A 220 -29.91 -2.04 8.25
C THR A 220 -29.55 -3.51 8.18
N ILE A 221 -28.33 -3.88 8.56
CA ILE A 221 -27.88 -5.29 8.59
C ILE A 221 -28.75 -6.10 9.57
N ALA A 222 -28.94 -5.57 10.79
CA ALA A 222 -29.62 -6.27 11.88
C ALA A 222 -31.13 -6.42 11.64
N ASN A 223 -31.80 -5.37 11.17
CA ASN A 223 -33.26 -5.28 11.23
C ASN A 223 -33.93 -5.12 9.86
N THR A 224 -33.31 -4.42 8.91
CA THR A 224 -33.94 -4.08 7.63
C THR A 224 -33.03 -4.36 6.43
N PRO A 225 -32.60 -5.62 6.20
CA PRO A 225 -31.79 -5.97 5.04
C PRO A 225 -32.58 -5.71 3.75
N ARG A 226 -31.88 -5.36 2.66
CA ARG A 226 -32.49 -4.93 1.38
C ARG A 226 -31.84 -5.57 0.16
N VAL A 227 -30.53 -5.84 0.26
CA VAL A 227 -29.72 -6.44 -0.79
C VAL A 227 -29.05 -7.71 -0.23
N PRO A 228 -28.69 -8.70 -1.07
CA PRO A 228 -28.12 -9.97 -0.61
C PRO A 228 -26.84 -9.81 0.21
N GLU A 229 -26.06 -8.76 -0.04
CA GLU A 229 -24.86 -8.40 0.72
C GLU A 229 -25.18 -8.12 2.20
N HIS A 230 -26.35 -7.51 2.51
CA HIS A 230 -26.77 -7.29 3.89
C HIS A 230 -27.01 -8.61 4.64
N CYS A 231 -27.54 -9.63 3.95
CA CYS A 231 -27.78 -10.95 4.55
C CYS A 231 -26.46 -11.67 4.84
N ILE A 232 -25.48 -11.54 3.95
CA ILE A 232 -24.14 -12.10 4.15
C ILE A 232 -23.43 -11.38 5.30
N GLN A 233 -23.47 -10.05 5.34
CA GLN A 233 -22.89 -9.28 6.45
C GLN A 233 -23.59 -9.56 7.78
N TRP A 234 -24.89 -9.83 7.77
CA TRP A 234 -25.60 -10.27 8.97
C TRP A 234 -25.05 -11.61 9.48
N ALA A 235 -24.80 -12.56 8.57
CA ALA A 235 -24.25 -13.86 8.95
C ALA A 235 -22.84 -13.74 9.54
N LEU A 236 -22.01 -12.83 9.01
CA LEU A 236 -20.67 -12.53 9.54
C LEU A 236 -20.69 -11.86 10.91
N LEU A 237 -21.54 -10.84 11.09
CA LEU A 237 -21.52 -10.02 12.31
C LEU A 237 -22.35 -10.63 13.45
N PHE A 238 -23.55 -11.13 13.12
CA PHE A 238 -24.52 -11.63 14.11
C PHE A 238 -24.63 -13.14 14.07
N GLY A 239 -24.68 -13.75 12.88
CA GLY A 239 -24.86 -15.20 12.73
C GLY A 239 -23.75 -16.01 13.42
N LEU A 240 -22.48 -15.59 13.29
CA LEU A 240 -21.35 -16.24 13.96
C LEU A 240 -21.45 -16.17 15.50
N GLN A 241 -22.11 -15.15 16.05
CA GLN A 241 -22.27 -14.96 17.49
C GLN A 241 -23.57 -15.55 18.04
N ASP A 242 -24.53 -15.87 17.16
CA ASP A 242 -25.84 -16.38 17.54
C ASP A 242 -25.77 -17.83 18.02
N ALA A 243 -25.92 -18.05 19.32
CA ALA A 243 -25.86 -19.38 19.95
C ALA A 243 -27.00 -20.32 19.50
N SER A 244 -28.09 -19.79 18.93
CA SER A 244 -29.20 -20.61 18.43
C SER A 244 -28.90 -21.27 17.08
N LEU A 245 -27.88 -20.80 16.36
CA LEU A 245 -27.45 -21.36 15.09
C LEU A 245 -26.37 -22.42 15.31
N GLU A 246 -26.65 -23.65 14.90
CA GLU A 246 -25.67 -24.75 14.89
C GLU A 246 -24.54 -24.44 13.90
N LYS A 247 -23.29 -24.61 14.36
CA LYS A 247 -22.06 -24.34 13.60
C LYS A 247 -21.18 -25.59 13.65
N PRO A 248 -20.65 -26.06 12.52
CA PRO A 248 -19.77 -27.22 12.49
C PRO A 248 -18.32 -26.90 12.95
N PHE A 249 -18.07 -25.68 13.44
CA PHE A 249 -16.76 -25.18 13.85
C PHE A 249 -16.91 -24.20 15.02
N ASP A 250 -15.80 -23.91 15.70
CA ASP A 250 -15.74 -22.84 16.69
C ASP A 250 -15.87 -21.49 15.98
N PRO A 251 -16.91 -20.67 16.23
CA PRO A 251 -17.07 -19.37 15.59
C PRO A 251 -15.91 -18.40 15.85
N LYS A 252 -15.11 -18.58 16.92
CA LYS A 252 -13.90 -17.78 17.15
C LYS A 252 -12.76 -18.11 16.18
N GLN A 253 -12.83 -19.27 15.53
CA GLN A 253 -11.86 -19.74 14.53
C GLN A 253 -12.44 -19.67 13.11
N PHE A 254 -13.46 -18.83 12.90
CA PHE A 254 -13.98 -18.62 11.56
C PHE A 254 -12.84 -18.18 10.62
N ASP A 255 -12.80 -18.83 9.47
CA ASP A 255 -11.74 -18.70 8.47
C ASP A 255 -12.43 -18.58 7.12
N ASN A 256 -12.21 -17.44 6.48
CA ASN A 256 -12.80 -17.13 5.18
C ASN A 256 -12.14 -17.95 4.05
N ASP A 257 -10.96 -18.55 4.27
CA ASP A 257 -10.31 -19.44 3.32
C ASP A 257 -10.76 -20.90 3.46
N ASN A 258 -11.42 -21.27 4.55
CA ASN A 258 -11.96 -22.60 4.76
C ASN A 258 -13.30 -22.80 3.99
N PRO A 259 -13.39 -23.77 3.07
CA PRO A 259 -14.61 -24.04 2.31
C PRO A 259 -15.84 -24.39 3.17
N ASP A 260 -15.65 -25.12 4.27
CA ASP A 260 -16.74 -25.54 5.16
C ASP A 260 -17.31 -24.35 5.93
N HIS A 261 -16.42 -23.46 6.39
CA HIS A 261 -16.81 -22.20 7.05
C HIS A 261 -17.60 -21.30 6.09
N MET A 262 -17.10 -21.16 4.86
CA MET A 262 -17.75 -20.37 3.82
C MET A 262 -19.10 -20.96 3.37
N ASN A 263 -19.22 -22.29 3.33
CA ASN A 263 -20.47 -22.96 3.01
C ASN A 263 -21.53 -22.74 4.10
N TRP A 264 -21.13 -22.83 5.38
CA TRP A 264 -22.01 -22.46 6.49
C TRP A 264 -22.46 -21.01 6.40
N LEU A 265 -21.54 -20.09 6.10
CA LEU A 265 -21.86 -18.67 5.96
C LEU A 265 -22.86 -18.43 4.83
N PHE A 266 -22.69 -19.11 3.69
CA PHE A 266 -23.59 -19.05 2.55
C PHE A 266 -25.00 -19.53 2.92
N GLU A 267 -25.12 -20.71 3.55
CA GLU A 267 -26.42 -21.25 3.95
C GLU A 267 -27.12 -20.38 5.01
N CYS A 268 -26.36 -19.83 5.95
CA CYS A 268 -26.86 -18.89 6.95
C CYS A 268 -27.41 -17.61 6.29
N ALA A 269 -26.63 -17.01 5.38
CA ALA A 269 -27.03 -15.83 4.63
C ALA A 269 -28.25 -16.09 3.74
N LYS A 270 -28.35 -17.27 3.14
CA LYS A 270 -29.47 -17.69 2.29
C LYS A 270 -30.77 -17.79 3.09
N LYS A 271 -30.76 -18.47 4.24
CA LYS A 271 -31.91 -18.54 5.16
C LYS A 271 -32.36 -17.16 5.61
N ARG A 272 -31.39 -16.26 5.89
CA ARG A 272 -31.69 -14.87 6.23
C ARG A 272 -32.33 -14.11 5.06
N ALA A 273 -31.86 -14.32 3.83
CA ALA A 273 -32.43 -13.73 2.63
C ALA A 273 -33.88 -14.18 2.39
N GLU A 274 -34.15 -15.48 2.54
CA GLU A 274 -35.49 -16.06 2.41
C GLU A 274 -36.49 -15.41 3.39
N LYS A 275 -36.09 -15.19 4.65
CA LYS A 275 -36.92 -14.53 5.67
C LYS A 275 -37.35 -13.11 5.27
N PHE A 276 -36.55 -12.42 4.48
CA PHE A 276 -36.81 -11.03 4.04
C PHE A 276 -37.22 -10.94 2.56
N ASN A 277 -37.47 -12.08 1.90
CA ASN A 277 -37.78 -12.15 0.46
C ASN A 277 -36.71 -11.49 -0.43
N ILE A 278 -35.43 -11.65 -0.07
CA ILE A 278 -34.29 -11.10 -0.81
C ILE A 278 -33.69 -12.21 -1.68
N ASN A 279 -33.62 -11.97 -2.99
CA ASN A 279 -32.99 -12.87 -3.95
C ASN A 279 -31.53 -12.49 -4.21
N GLY A 280 -30.76 -13.41 -4.79
CA GLY A 280 -29.40 -13.13 -5.28
C GLY A 280 -28.25 -13.53 -4.36
N VAL A 281 -28.53 -14.16 -3.20
CA VAL A 281 -27.45 -14.78 -2.39
C VAL A 281 -26.92 -16.00 -3.14
N THR A 282 -25.64 -15.95 -3.52
CA THR A 282 -24.92 -17.05 -4.18
C THR A 282 -23.61 -17.30 -3.44
N TYR A 283 -23.09 -18.53 -3.50
CA TYR A 283 -21.80 -18.84 -2.87
C TYR A 283 -20.68 -17.90 -3.32
N LYS A 284 -20.65 -17.55 -4.62
CA LYS A 284 -19.68 -16.59 -5.19
C LYS A 284 -19.84 -15.19 -4.59
N LEU A 285 -21.07 -14.71 -4.41
CA LEU A 285 -21.33 -13.43 -3.75
C LEU A 285 -20.93 -13.48 -2.27
N THR A 286 -21.20 -14.59 -1.58
CA THR A 286 -20.78 -14.81 -0.19
C THR A 286 -19.26 -14.73 -0.05
N GLN A 287 -18.51 -15.38 -0.95
CA GLN A 287 -17.04 -15.24 -1.00
C GLN A 287 -16.62 -13.80 -1.26
N GLY A 288 -17.26 -13.12 -2.21
CA GLY A 288 -17.00 -11.72 -2.54
C GLY A 288 -17.12 -10.79 -1.34
N VAL A 289 -18.23 -10.90 -0.60
CA VAL A 289 -18.52 -10.06 0.57
C VAL A 289 -17.65 -10.44 1.77
N ALA A 290 -17.47 -11.74 2.05
CA ALA A 290 -16.72 -12.18 3.22
C ALA A 290 -15.20 -11.94 3.12
N LYS A 291 -14.66 -12.01 1.90
CA LYS A 291 -13.23 -11.75 1.65
C LYS A 291 -12.95 -10.34 1.12
N ASN A 292 -13.98 -9.50 0.95
CA ASN A 292 -13.87 -8.21 0.25
C ASN A 292 -13.12 -8.33 -1.09
N ILE A 293 -13.48 -9.32 -1.91
CA ILE A 293 -12.71 -9.68 -3.12
C ILE A 293 -12.72 -8.52 -4.12
N ILE A 294 -11.55 -7.95 -4.36
CA ILE A 294 -11.31 -7.01 -5.45
C ILE A 294 -11.08 -7.83 -6.74
N PRO A 295 -11.87 -7.60 -7.82
CA PRO A 295 -11.63 -8.25 -9.10
C PRO A 295 -10.21 -7.95 -9.59
N ALA A 296 -9.49 -8.97 -10.08
CA ALA A 296 -8.12 -8.80 -10.52
C ALA A 296 -7.84 -9.61 -11.78
N ILE A 297 -7.24 -8.95 -12.78
CA ILE A 297 -7.03 -9.49 -14.13
C ILE A 297 -5.55 -9.32 -14.50
N ALA A 298 -4.98 -10.33 -15.16
CA ALA A 298 -3.58 -10.32 -15.57
C ALA A 298 -3.24 -9.13 -16.49
N SER A 299 -4.11 -8.77 -17.43
CA SER A 299 -3.89 -7.67 -18.37
C SER A 299 -3.71 -6.33 -17.67
N THR A 300 -4.59 -5.98 -16.72
CA THR A 300 -4.49 -4.72 -15.96
C THR A 300 -3.23 -4.70 -15.10
N ASN A 301 -2.87 -5.83 -14.45
CA ASN A 301 -1.61 -5.95 -13.72
C ASN A 301 -0.40 -5.71 -14.64
N ALA A 302 -0.39 -6.28 -15.83
CA ALA A 302 0.70 -6.12 -16.79
C ALA A 302 0.85 -4.66 -17.26
N ILE A 303 -0.27 -3.98 -17.56
CA ILE A 303 -0.27 -2.57 -17.97
C ILE A 303 0.31 -1.68 -16.88
N ILE A 304 -0.19 -1.82 -15.64
CA ILE A 304 0.27 -0.99 -14.52
C ILE A 304 1.72 -1.32 -14.13
N ALA A 305 2.09 -2.60 -14.07
CA ALA A 305 3.47 -2.98 -13.78
C ALA A 305 4.45 -2.45 -14.82
N ALA A 306 4.06 -2.44 -16.11
CA ALA A 306 4.88 -1.85 -17.16
C ALA A 306 5.07 -0.34 -16.96
N ALA A 307 3.99 0.38 -16.66
CA ALA A 307 4.06 1.81 -16.34
C ALA A 307 4.99 2.08 -15.15
N CYS A 308 4.82 1.35 -14.04
CA CYS A 308 5.67 1.49 -12.86
C CYS A 308 7.15 1.13 -13.14
N CYS A 309 7.42 0.03 -13.83
CA CYS A 309 8.81 -0.39 -14.11
C CYS A 309 9.52 0.53 -15.10
N ASN A 310 8.79 1.18 -16.01
CA ASN A 310 9.36 2.22 -16.86
C ASN A 310 9.84 3.40 -16.02
N GLU A 311 9.10 3.81 -15.01
CA GLU A 311 9.53 4.89 -14.11
C GLU A 311 10.74 4.47 -13.28
N VAL A 312 10.76 3.25 -12.76
CA VAL A 312 11.95 2.72 -12.06
C VAL A 312 13.19 2.73 -12.95
N PHE A 313 13.05 2.28 -14.20
CA PHE A 313 14.13 2.31 -15.17
C PHE A 313 14.59 3.74 -15.46
N LYS A 314 13.68 4.68 -15.68
CA LYS A 314 14.04 6.09 -15.89
C LYS A 314 14.81 6.63 -14.69
N PHE A 315 14.33 6.45 -13.46
CA PHE A 315 14.99 6.98 -12.25
C PHE A 315 16.42 6.46 -12.05
N CYS A 316 16.67 5.23 -12.45
CA CYS A 316 18.00 4.63 -12.32
C CYS A 316 18.93 5.00 -13.47
N THR A 317 18.40 5.48 -14.60
CA THR A 317 19.18 5.68 -15.84
C THR A 317 19.22 7.10 -16.34
N ASP A 318 18.37 7.99 -15.80
CA ASP A 318 18.13 9.35 -16.31
C ASP A 318 17.73 9.41 -17.81
N SER A 319 17.39 8.27 -18.42
CA SER A 319 17.21 8.15 -19.87
C SER A 319 16.03 8.93 -20.45
N SER A 320 15.10 9.37 -19.60
CA SER A 320 13.97 10.21 -19.99
C SER A 320 13.37 10.96 -18.80
N GLY A 321 12.48 11.90 -19.08
CA GLY A 321 11.67 12.56 -18.05
C GLY A 321 10.74 11.59 -17.31
N TYR A 322 10.56 11.86 -16.02
CA TYR A 322 9.74 11.08 -15.11
C TYR A 322 8.25 11.38 -15.27
N LEU A 323 7.42 10.39 -14.94
CA LEU A 323 5.99 10.60 -14.74
C LEU A 323 5.80 11.65 -13.64
N ASN A 324 5.11 12.74 -13.98
CA ASN A 324 4.80 13.78 -13.01
C ASN A 324 3.65 13.34 -12.10
N ASN A 325 4.02 12.62 -11.04
CA ASN A 325 3.19 12.10 -9.97
C ASN A 325 2.18 11.00 -10.32
N TYR A 326 1.23 11.17 -11.25
CA TYR A 326 0.12 10.21 -11.36
C TYR A 326 -0.33 9.89 -12.79
N MET A 327 -0.60 8.60 -13.02
CA MET A 327 -1.22 8.07 -14.22
C MET A 327 -2.38 7.16 -13.81
N MET A 328 -3.55 7.35 -14.42
CA MET A 328 -4.67 6.39 -14.34
C MET A 328 -4.88 5.66 -15.66
N TYR A 329 -5.42 4.44 -15.55
CA TYR A 329 -5.84 3.59 -16.65
C TYR A 329 -7.29 3.13 -16.45
N ASN A 330 -8.08 3.15 -17.52
CA ASN A 330 -9.41 2.58 -17.56
C ASN A 330 -9.62 1.79 -18.85
N GLY A 331 -9.85 0.48 -18.70
CA GLY A 331 -10.06 -0.49 -19.77
C GLY A 331 -11.52 -0.88 -20.01
N LEU A 332 -12.50 -0.21 -19.37
CA LEU A 332 -13.92 -0.59 -19.53
C LEU A 332 -14.48 -0.25 -20.91
N ASN A 333 -14.15 0.93 -21.44
CA ASN A 333 -14.63 1.43 -22.73
C ASN A 333 -13.45 1.79 -23.63
N GLY A 334 -12.75 0.77 -24.13
CA GLY A 334 -11.51 0.94 -24.89
C GLY A 334 -10.28 1.05 -24.00
N VAL A 335 -9.22 1.71 -24.49
CA VAL A 335 -7.97 1.92 -23.75
C VAL A 335 -7.85 3.42 -23.46
N TYR A 336 -8.09 3.81 -22.21
CA TYR A 336 -7.97 5.19 -21.78
C TYR A 336 -6.91 5.32 -20.70
N THR A 337 -6.06 6.33 -20.84
CA THR A 337 -5.09 6.75 -19.82
C THR A 337 -5.14 8.25 -19.64
N PHE A 338 -4.98 8.71 -18.41
CA PHE A 338 -4.88 10.13 -18.10
C PHE A 338 -3.78 10.36 -17.09
N THR A 339 -2.93 11.35 -17.37
CA THR A 339 -1.77 11.71 -16.55
C THR A 339 -1.95 13.12 -16.06
N PHE A 340 -1.75 13.33 -14.77
CA PHE A 340 -1.82 14.64 -14.13
C PHE A 340 -0.97 14.64 -12.86
N GLU A 341 -0.63 15.84 -12.40
CA GLU A 341 0.13 16.05 -11.20
C GLU A 341 -0.83 16.33 -10.04
N TYR A 342 -0.74 15.55 -8.95
CA TYR A 342 -1.33 15.99 -7.68
C TYR A 342 -0.41 17.02 -7.03
N GLU A 343 -0.98 18.13 -6.58
CA GLU A 343 -0.26 19.11 -5.77
C GLU A 343 0.00 18.56 -4.36
N ILE A 344 1.08 19.04 -3.73
CA ILE A 344 1.33 18.78 -2.31
C ILE A 344 0.23 19.48 -1.51
N LYS A 345 -0.57 18.70 -0.78
CA LYS A 345 -1.63 19.23 0.06
C LYS A 345 -1.06 20.08 1.21
N GLU A 346 -1.48 21.34 1.29
CA GLU A 346 -1.18 22.18 2.45
C GLU A 346 -1.72 21.53 3.73
N GLY A 347 -0.85 21.41 4.75
CA GLY A 347 -1.19 20.71 5.99
C GLY A 347 -1.30 19.18 5.86
N CYS A 348 -0.65 18.57 4.86
CA CYS A 348 -0.48 17.12 4.84
C CYS A 348 0.18 16.64 6.14
N ALA A 349 -0.46 15.70 6.83
CA ALA A 349 0.03 15.14 8.10
C ALA A 349 1.38 14.40 8.00
N VAL A 350 1.80 14.03 6.79
CA VAL A 350 2.97 13.18 6.54
C VAL A 350 4.09 13.97 5.88
N CYS A 351 3.87 14.52 4.68
CA CYS A 351 4.90 15.25 3.94
C CYS A 351 4.79 16.78 4.07
N GLY A 352 3.79 17.29 4.79
CA GLY A 352 3.67 18.72 5.02
C GLY A 352 4.76 19.21 5.97
N THR A 353 5.30 20.38 5.67
CA THR A 353 6.25 21.10 6.54
C THR A 353 5.57 21.86 7.67
N ASN A 354 4.26 22.07 7.57
CA ASN A 354 3.51 22.98 8.41
C ASN A 354 2.68 22.23 9.46
N LEU A 355 2.72 22.72 10.70
CA LEU A 355 1.73 22.39 11.73
C LEU A 355 0.33 22.58 11.17
N VAL A 356 -0.49 21.53 11.27
CA VAL A 356 -1.89 21.63 10.88
C VAL A 356 -2.62 22.45 11.93
N THR A 357 -3.09 23.64 11.58
CA THR A 357 -3.98 24.39 12.47
C THR A 357 -5.36 23.72 12.49
N PHE A 358 -5.82 23.32 13.67
CA PHE A 358 -7.12 22.71 13.88
C PHE A 358 -7.99 23.63 14.73
N GLU A 359 -9.12 24.03 14.18
CA GLU A 359 -10.07 24.90 14.85
C GLU A 359 -10.96 24.10 15.82
N VAL A 360 -10.96 24.51 17.09
CA VAL A 360 -11.71 23.83 18.15
C VAL A 360 -12.52 24.86 18.94
N ASP A 361 -13.80 24.58 19.14
CA ASP A 361 -14.65 25.39 20.01
C ASP A 361 -14.26 25.13 21.47
N LYS A 362 -14.13 26.18 22.29
CA LYS A 362 -13.70 26.09 23.70
C LYS A 362 -14.58 25.18 24.56
N SER A 363 -15.84 25.00 24.18
CA SER A 363 -16.78 24.10 24.85
C SER A 363 -16.60 22.62 24.49
N ASN A 364 -15.82 22.30 23.45
CA ASN A 364 -15.64 20.93 23.00
C ASN A 364 -14.81 20.13 24.01
N THR A 365 -15.34 18.97 24.38
CA THR A 365 -14.62 17.99 25.20
C THR A 365 -13.55 17.29 24.36
N LEU A 366 -12.60 16.64 25.02
CA LEU A 366 -11.61 15.79 24.37
C LEU A 366 -12.28 14.66 23.57
N SER A 367 -13.42 14.14 24.02
CA SER A 367 -14.21 13.15 23.26
C SER A 367 -14.71 13.72 21.93
N THR A 368 -15.29 14.93 21.94
CA THR A 368 -15.75 15.59 20.70
C THR A 368 -14.58 15.91 19.78
N PHE A 369 -13.44 16.34 20.33
CA PHE A 369 -12.23 16.55 19.54
C PHE A 369 -11.73 15.26 18.89
N LEU A 370 -11.67 14.15 19.65
CA LEU A 370 -11.30 12.82 19.14
C LEU A 370 -12.22 12.36 18.01
N GLU A 371 -13.53 12.54 18.17
CA GLU A 371 -14.50 12.23 17.11
C GLU A 371 -14.25 13.09 15.86
N LYS A 372 -14.03 14.40 16.02
CA LYS A 372 -13.71 15.29 14.90
C LYS A 372 -12.46 14.86 14.14
N ILE A 373 -11.34 14.58 14.81
CA ILE A 373 -10.10 14.18 14.12
C ILE A 373 -10.18 12.77 13.51
N THR A 374 -10.97 11.86 14.08
CA THR A 374 -11.15 10.49 13.54
C THR A 374 -12.11 10.45 12.36
N THR A 375 -13.08 11.36 12.32
CA THR A 375 -14.01 11.55 11.20
C THR A 375 -13.44 12.43 10.09
N ASP A 376 -12.39 13.20 10.37
CA ASP A 376 -11.70 14.02 9.39
C ASP A 376 -11.07 13.16 8.29
N SER A 377 -11.56 13.34 7.06
CA SER A 377 -11.13 12.60 5.88
C SER A 377 -9.64 12.79 5.55
N ARG A 378 -9.02 13.88 6.04
CA ARG A 378 -7.61 14.20 5.79
C ARG A 378 -6.67 13.23 6.49
N PHE A 379 -7.05 12.69 7.65
CA PHE A 379 -6.16 11.90 8.50
C PHE A 379 -6.56 10.42 8.59
N GLN A 380 -7.86 10.14 8.60
CA GLN A 380 -8.41 8.78 8.72
C GLN A 380 -7.75 7.97 9.86
N PHE A 381 -7.59 8.59 11.03
CA PHE A 381 -7.08 7.93 12.24
C PHE A 381 -7.99 6.76 12.64
N LYS A 382 -7.41 5.67 13.14
CA LYS A 382 -8.17 4.48 13.58
C LYS A 382 -8.22 4.37 15.09
N LYS A 383 -7.09 4.55 15.76
CA LYS A 383 -6.93 4.45 17.23
C LYS A 383 -5.91 5.48 17.71
N PRO A 384 -6.22 6.78 17.67
CA PRO A 384 -5.23 7.80 17.95
C PRO A 384 -4.92 7.88 19.45
N SER A 385 -3.68 8.25 19.76
CA SER A 385 -3.16 8.63 21.07
C SER A 385 -2.65 10.06 21.00
N LEU A 386 -3.08 10.91 21.93
CA LEU A 386 -2.89 12.36 21.93
C LEU A 386 -2.04 12.77 23.12
N ARG A 387 -1.02 13.59 22.84
CA ARG A 387 -0.13 14.19 23.83
C ARG A 387 0.03 15.67 23.56
N SER A 388 0.07 16.51 24.60
CA SER A 388 0.38 17.93 24.45
C SER A 388 1.20 18.41 25.65
N ASN A 389 2.17 19.29 25.43
CA ASN A 389 3.03 19.86 26.48
C ASN A 389 3.60 18.81 27.45
N GLY A 390 4.04 17.67 26.90
CA GLY A 390 4.59 16.55 27.66
C GLY A 390 3.57 15.67 28.39
N ARG A 391 2.28 16.04 28.42
CA ARG A 391 1.18 15.34 29.11
C ARG A 391 0.37 14.46 28.17
N ASN A 392 0.00 13.28 28.66
CA ASN A 392 -0.85 12.34 27.92
C ASN A 392 -2.32 12.76 28.06
N LEU A 393 -2.91 13.28 26.99
CA LEU A 393 -4.31 13.69 26.96
C LEU A 393 -5.20 12.46 26.87
N TYR A 394 -4.90 11.57 25.91
CA TYR A 394 -5.62 10.32 25.69
C TYR A 394 -4.67 9.28 25.11
N MET A 395 -4.59 8.09 25.70
CA MET A 395 -3.67 7.04 25.24
C MET A 395 -4.40 5.72 24.97
N GLN A 396 -3.91 4.99 23.98
CA GLN A 396 -4.24 3.59 23.79
C GLN A 396 -3.34 2.68 24.66
N GLY A 397 -3.78 1.46 24.95
CA GLY A 397 -2.96 0.45 25.65
C GLY A 397 -2.86 0.63 27.17
N LEU A 398 -1.65 0.53 27.72
CA LEU A 398 -1.38 0.48 29.17
C LEU A 398 -1.93 1.70 29.95
N LEU A 399 -1.87 2.88 29.34
CA LEU A 399 -2.30 4.15 29.97
C LEU A 399 -3.76 4.49 29.64
N HIS A 400 -4.50 3.59 28.98
CA HIS A 400 -5.86 3.85 28.55
C HIS A 400 -6.79 4.16 29.72
N GLN A 401 -6.85 3.28 30.72
CA GLN A 401 -7.72 3.48 31.90
C GLN A 401 -7.41 4.78 32.65
N SER A 402 -6.13 5.18 32.71
CA SER A 402 -5.72 6.42 33.38
C SER A 402 -6.09 7.70 32.62
N THR A 403 -6.31 7.60 31.30
CA THR A 403 -6.57 8.77 30.43
C THR A 403 -8.03 8.86 29.96
N VAL A 404 -8.82 7.79 30.08
CA VAL A 404 -10.26 7.78 29.80
C VAL A 404 -11.04 8.89 30.55
N PRO A 405 -10.76 9.21 31.84
CA PRO A 405 -11.46 10.29 32.53
C PRO A 405 -11.24 11.69 31.92
N ASN A 406 -10.23 11.86 31.06
CA ASN A 406 -10.00 13.13 30.37
C ASN A 406 -10.99 13.37 29.22
N LEU A 407 -11.69 12.32 28.74
CA LEU A 407 -12.62 12.40 27.61
C LEU A 407 -13.77 13.37 27.87
N GLU A 408 -14.20 13.51 29.12
CA GLU A 408 -15.29 14.41 29.52
C GLU A 408 -14.84 15.86 29.73
N LYS A 409 -13.52 16.11 29.79
CA LYS A 409 -12.95 17.43 30.01
C LYS A 409 -12.73 18.16 28.69
N THR A 410 -12.86 19.48 28.71
CA THR A 410 -12.47 20.37 27.61
C THR A 410 -10.96 20.42 27.44
N LEU A 411 -10.50 20.77 26.24
CA LEU A 411 -9.06 20.96 25.98
C LEU A 411 -8.46 22.03 26.92
N SER A 412 -9.22 23.09 27.21
CA SER A 412 -8.85 24.14 28.17
C SER A 412 -8.66 23.59 29.59
N GLU A 413 -9.56 22.72 30.08
CA GLU A 413 -9.42 22.08 31.40
C GLU A 413 -8.24 21.11 31.48
N LEU A 414 -7.80 20.59 30.33
CA LEU A 414 -6.58 19.78 30.22
C LEU A 414 -5.31 20.62 30.11
N ASN A 415 -5.43 21.95 30.17
CA ASN A 415 -4.37 22.95 29.99
C ASN A 415 -3.75 22.94 28.58
N VAL A 416 -4.56 22.70 27.55
CA VAL A 416 -4.18 23.00 26.17
C VAL A 416 -4.63 24.42 25.87
N GLN A 417 -3.69 25.34 25.69
CA GLN A 417 -3.89 26.75 25.39
C GLN A 417 -4.01 26.99 23.88
N GLU A 418 -4.35 28.22 23.50
CA GLU A 418 -4.28 28.64 22.11
C GLU A 418 -2.83 28.55 21.59
N ASP A 419 -2.68 28.12 20.34
CA ASP A 419 -1.41 27.82 19.66
C ASP A 419 -0.59 26.64 20.23
N ASP A 420 -1.08 25.95 21.27
CA ASP A 420 -0.44 24.72 21.75
C ASP A 420 -0.46 23.62 20.69
N GLU A 421 0.58 22.78 20.73
CA GLU A 421 0.71 21.63 19.84
C GLU A 421 0.15 20.36 20.50
N ILE A 422 -0.73 19.66 19.78
CA ILE A 422 -1.12 18.29 20.06
C ILE A 422 -0.35 17.37 19.12
N THR A 423 0.46 16.50 19.70
CA THR A 423 1.13 15.40 19.04
C THR A 423 0.21 14.18 19.04
N ILE A 424 -0.09 13.66 17.85
CA ILE A 424 -1.02 12.55 17.62
C ILE A 424 -0.23 11.39 17.03
N THR A 425 -0.30 10.24 17.68
CA THR A 425 0.23 8.97 17.18
C THR A 425 -0.92 8.01 16.93
N ASP A 426 -0.87 7.20 15.88
CA ASP A 426 -1.93 6.25 15.56
C ASP A 426 -1.31 5.01 14.91
N PRO A 427 -1.78 3.78 15.21
CA PRO A 427 -1.31 2.58 14.50
C PRO A 427 -1.51 2.60 12.98
N ALA A 428 -2.45 3.41 12.48
CA ALA A 428 -2.67 3.64 11.05
C ALA A 428 -1.66 4.64 10.46
N LEU A 429 -0.91 5.37 11.30
CA LEU A 429 0.20 6.17 10.82
C LEU A 429 1.44 5.28 10.61
N PRO A 430 2.20 5.54 9.54
CA PRO A 430 3.49 4.91 9.25
C PRO A 430 4.52 5.05 10.39
N GLY A 431 5.07 3.95 10.89
CA GLY A 431 6.18 3.95 11.85
C GLY A 431 5.88 4.67 13.19
N ASN A 432 6.88 5.35 13.75
CA ASN A 432 6.72 6.22 14.94
C ASN A 432 6.25 7.65 14.58
N LEU A 433 5.66 7.84 13.39
CA LEU A 433 5.22 9.16 12.94
C LEU A 433 4.17 9.72 13.91
N ALA A 434 4.37 10.98 14.27
CA ALA A 434 3.38 11.74 15.02
C ALA A 434 2.95 12.96 14.22
N VAL A 435 1.65 13.12 14.03
CA VAL A 435 1.05 14.32 13.44
C VAL A 435 1.02 15.40 14.50
N ARG A 436 1.55 16.59 14.20
CA ARG A 436 1.47 17.75 15.09
C ARG A 436 0.39 18.69 14.61
N MET A 437 -0.59 18.94 15.48
CA MET A 437 -1.69 19.87 15.24
C MET A 437 -1.55 21.08 16.17
N ARG A 438 -1.60 22.28 15.60
CA ARG A 438 -1.69 23.52 16.38
C ARG A 438 -3.16 23.80 16.68
N ILE A 439 -3.50 24.04 17.93
CA ILE A 439 -4.88 24.32 18.32
C ILE A 439 -5.18 25.81 18.17
N LYS A 440 -6.27 26.11 17.47
CA LYS A 440 -6.83 27.46 17.39
C LYS A 440 -8.24 27.44 17.96
N TYR A 441 -8.47 28.20 19.02
CA TYR A 441 -9.79 28.21 19.64
C TYR A 441 -10.74 29.12 18.84
N THR A 442 -11.89 28.59 18.43
CA THR A 442 -12.98 29.40 17.90
C THR A 442 -13.88 29.85 19.04
N SER A 443 -14.36 31.10 18.92
CA SER A 443 -15.18 31.82 19.90
C SER A 443 -16.40 31.04 20.39
#